data_AF-A0A815JL27-F1
#
_entry.id   AF-A0A815JL27-F1
#
_cell.length_a   1.000
_cell.length_b   1.000
_cell.length_c   1.000
_cell.angle_alpha   90.00
_cell.angle_beta   90.00
_cell.angle_gamma   90.00
#
_symmetry.space_group_name_H-M   'P 1'
#
loop_
_entity.id
_entity.type
_entity.pdbx_description
1 polymer ?
#
loop_
_entity_poly.entity_id
_entity_poly.type
_entity_poly.pdbx_seq_one_letter_code
_entity_poly.pdbx_strand_id
1 'polypeptide(L)'
;MLLGMISQDKKEKERSDAKNAVEEYVYDMRGKIDSGEYVKYTDDKHKQKLLHDLRSTEGWLYEEGVNQEKNVYVERLKALKNLGDPIKHRYQEAKNRGYYFQEFGKSLQRIDEALQQWKARNEKYSHIEQSDIEKVHKHLKEKEQWYDQWMNRTRSQKLHDDPQILCSQIKQEREALDNFCWSILNKPKPRVDLPKDDDKKTDNPKDKKSSPSKNQSQHQQPHKSQPSMEVD
;
A
#
# COMPACT_ATOMS: atom_id res chain seq x y z
N MET A 1 -29.68 -10.60 36.89
CA MET A 1 -30.09 -11.69 35.96
C MET A 1 -29.79 -11.33 34.50
N LEU A 2 -30.26 -10.21 33.95
CA LEU A 2 -29.98 -9.77 32.56
C LEU A 2 -28.48 -9.72 32.18
N LEU A 3 -27.62 -9.13 33.03
CA LEU A 3 -26.16 -9.06 32.76
C LEU A 3 -25.48 -10.44 32.69
N GLY A 4 -25.99 -11.42 33.44
CA GLY A 4 -25.47 -12.79 33.44
C GLY A 4 -25.82 -13.55 32.16
N MET A 5 -27.06 -13.40 31.69
CA MET A 5 -27.50 -13.94 30.38
C MET A 5 -26.67 -13.34 29.24
N ILE A 6 -26.49 -12.02 29.21
CA ILE A 6 -25.70 -11.33 28.17
C ILE A 6 -24.24 -11.85 28.14
N SER A 7 -23.64 -12.10 29.30
CA SER A 7 -22.27 -12.63 29.37
C SER A 7 -22.17 -14.10 28.91
N GLN A 8 -23.17 -14.91 29.27
CA GLN A 8 -23.26 -16.31 28.85
C GLN A 8 -23.46 -16.42 27.33
N ASP A 9 -24.40 -15.65 26.78
CA ASP A 9 -24.70 -15.60 25.34
C ASP A 9 -23.47 -15.16 24.54
N LYS A 10 -22.72 -14.17 25.06
CA LYS A 10 -21.46 -13.75 24.44
C LYS A 10 -20.42 -14.86 24.41
N LYS A 11 -20.23 -15.58 25.52
CA LYS A 11 -19.26 -16.69 25.59
C LYS A 11 -19.62 -17.81 24.62
N GLU A 12 -20.90 -18.14 24.55
CA GLU A 12 -21.41 -19.16 23.63
C GLU A 12 -21.22 -18.75 22.17
N LYS A 13 -21.54 -17.49 21.85
CA LYS A 13 -21.27 -16.92 20.52
C LYS A 13 -19.79 -16.99 20.15
N GLU A 14 -18.90 -16.51 21.02
CA GLU A 14 -17.45 -16.52 20.72
C GLU A 14 -16.88 -17.93 20.55
N ARG A 15 -17.46 -18.91 21.25
CA ARG A 15 -17.12 -20.32 21.11
C ARG A 15 -17.58 -20.88 19.77
N SER A 16 -18.83 -20.59 19.39
CA SER A 16 -19.39 -20.96 18.08
C SER A 16 -18.59 -20.33 16.94
N ASP A 17 -18.25 -19.04 17.04
CA ASP A 17 -17.41 -18.33 16.07
C ASP A 17 -16.02 -18.98 15.93
N ALA A 18 -15.42 -19.42 17.05
CA ALA A 18 -14.12 -20.10 17.04
C ALA A 18 -14.21 -21.49 16.36
N LYS A 19 -15.29 -22.24 16.59
CA LYS A 19 -15.53 -23.52 15.91
C LYS A 19 -15.71 -23.32 14.40
N ASN A 20 -16.58 -22.38 14.01
CA ASN A 20 -16.84 -22.03 12.61
C ASN A 20 -15.55 -21.59 11.89
N ALA A 21 -14.66 -20.85 12.57
CA ALA A 21 -13.37 -20.47 12.00
C ALA A 21 -12.45 -21.67 11.72
N VAL A 22 -12.51 -22.74 12.52
CA VAL A 22 -11.79 -23.99 12.24
C VAL A 22 -12.42 -24.68 11.02
N GLU A 23 -13.74 -24.82 11.00
CA GLU A 23 -14.49 -25.46 9.90
C GLU A 23 -14.21 -24.79 8.55
N GLU A 24 -14.34 -23.46 8.49
CA GLU A 24 -14.08 -22.67 7.30
C GLU A 24 -12.63 -22.84 6.83
N TYR A 25 -11.66 -22.73 7.74
CA TYR A 25 -10.25 -22.89 7.40
C TYR A 25 -9.95 -24.30 6.87
N VAL A 26 -10.51 -25.34 7.49
CA VAL A 26 -10.32 -26.72 7.05
C VAL A 26 -10.84 -26.93 5.63
N TYR A 27 -12.06 -26.46 5.37
CA TYR A 27 -12.69 -26.57 4.06
C TYR A 27 -11.91 -25.82 2.97
N ASP A 28 -11.61 -24.54 3.21
CA ASP A 28 -10.90 -23.67 2.27
C ASP A 28 -9.47 -24.17 1.98
N MET A 29 -8.71 -24.47 3.03
CA MET A 29 -7.31 -24.89 2.89
C MET A 29 -7.19 -26.23 2.20
N ARG A 30 -8.09 -27.19 2.47
CA ARG A 30 -8.08 -28.50 1.82
C ARG A 30 -8.28 -28.37 0.31
N GLY A 31 -9.26 -27.57 -0.12
CA GLY A 31 -9.50 -27.32 -1.55
C GLY A 31 -8.29 -26.68 -2.23
N LYS A 32 -7.66 -25.71 -1.57
CA LYS A 32 -6.50 -24.98 -2.12
C LYS A 32 -5.24 -25.85 -2.22
N ILE A 33 -5.00 -26.74 -1.26
CA ILE A 33 -3.75 -27.52 -1.20
C ILE A 33 -3.82 -28.87 -1.91
N ASP A 34 -5.01 -29.48 -2.03
CA ASP A 34 -5.13 -30.81 -2.65
C ASP A 34 -4.99 -30.71 -4.17
N SER A 35 -5.83 -29.89 -4.79
CA SER A 35 -5.90 -29.69 -6.25
C SER A 35 -5.98 -28.22 -6.68
N GLY A 36 -5.95 -27.29 -5.74
CA GLY A 36 -6.13 -25.86 -5.99
C GLY A 36 -4.84 -25.06 -6.20
N GLU A 37 -4.92 -23.77 -5.87
CA GLU A 37 -3.87 -22.78 -6.14
C GLU A 37 -2.59 -22.95 -5.31
N TYR A 38 -2.62 -23.68 -4.20
CA TYR A 38 -1.46 -23.83 -3.30
C TYR A 38 -0.57 -25.03 -3.62
N VAL A 39 -1.01 -25.92 -4.52
CA VAL A 39 -0.31 -27.17 -4.85
C VAL A 39 1.16 -26.94 -5.24
N LYS A 40 1.47 -25.84 -5.95
CA LYS A 40 2.83 -25.54 -6.43
C LYS A 40 3.72 -24.86 -5.38
N TYR A 41 3.15 -24.42 -4.25
CA TYR A 41 3.81 -23.58 -3.24
C TYR A 41 4.18 -24.34 -1.96
N THR A 42 4.14 -25.67 -2.05
CA THR A 42 4.54 -26.59 -0.99
C THR A 42 5.23 -27.78 -1.63
N ASP A 43 6.14 -28.43 -0.88
CA ASP A 43 6.61 -29.75 -1.25
C ASP A 43 5.63 -30.84 -0.80
N ASP A 44 5.83 -32.06 -1.29
CA ASP A 44 4.96 -33.20 -1.01
C ASP A 44 4.92 -33.56 0.48
N LYS A 45 6.05 -33.45 1.18
CA LYS A 45 6.11 -33.78 2.62
C LYS A 45 5.22 -32.84 3.43
N HIS A 46 5.34 -31.54 3.21
CA HIS A 46 4.51 -30.54 3.88
C HIS A 46 3.05 -30.60 3.44
N LYS A 47 2.79 -30.86 2.14
CA LYS A 47 1.44 -31.07 1.61
C LYS A 47 0.74 -32.22 2.31
N GLN A 48 1.36 -33.39 2.36
CA GLN A 48 0.76 -34.58 2.96
C GLN A 48 0.53 -34.40 4.46
N LYS A 49 1.47 -33.77 5.17
CA LYS A 49 1.30 -33.46 6.60
C LYS A 49 0.09 -32.55 6.83
N LEU A 50 -0.01 -31.44 6.09
CA LEU A 50 -1.13 -30.52 6.27
C LEU A 50 -2.47 -31.15 5.86
N LEU A 51 -2.52 -31.93 4.77
CA LEU A 51 -3.73 -32.66 4.38
C LEU A 51 -4.18 -33.67 5.44
N HIS A 52 -3.24 -34.38 6.05
CA HIS A 52 -3.52 -35.28 7.16
C HIS A 52 -4.13 -34.51 8.35
N ASP A 53 -3.50 -33.42 8.78
CA ASP A 53 -3.94 -32.65 9.94
C ASP A 53 -5.31 -31.97 9.72
N LEU A 54 -5.59 -31.54 8.47
CA LEU A 54 -6.89 -31.02 8.06
C LEU A 54 -7.98 -32.09 8.15
N ARG A 55 -7.76 -33.29 7.60
CA ARG A 55 -8.72 -34.41 7.65
C ARG A 55 -8.94 -34.89 9.08
N SER A 56 -7.88 -34.98 9.88
CA SER A 56 -7.98 -35.33 11.30
C SER A 56 -8.79 -34.29 12.08
N THR A 57 -8.59 -33.00 11.79
CA THR A 57 -9.36 -31.93 12.43
C THR A 57 -10.82 -31.92 11.99
N GLU A 58 -11.11 -32.20 10.72
CA GLU A 58 -12.48 -32.36 10.22
C GLU A 58 -13.21 -33.49 10.95
N GLY A 59 -12.61 -34.67 11.05
CA GLY A 59 -13.20 -35.79 11.80
C GLY A 59 -13.43 -35.44 13.28
N TRP A 60 -12.43 -34.80 13.90
CA TRP A 60 -12.52 -34.34 15.29
C TRP A 60 -13.69 -33.38 15.53
N LEU A 61 -13.98 -32.46 14.60
CA LEU A 61 -15.11 -31.51 14.74
C LEU A 61 -16.49 -32.18 14.84
N TYR A 62 -16.64 -33.38 14.28
CA TYR A 62 -17.88 -34.18 14.33
C TYR A 62 -17.95 -35.14 15.52
N GLU A 63 -16.84 -35.30 16.27
CA GLU A 63 -16.74 -36.22 17.41
C GLU A 63 -16.41 -35.46 18.70
N GLU A 64 -15.17 -35.58 19.20
CA GLU A 64 -14.70 -34.95 20.43
C GLU A 64 -14.80 -33.42 20.39
N GLY A 65 -14.70 -32.84 19.19
CA GLY A 65 -14.75 -31.40 18.90
C GLY A 65 -16.14 -30.81 18.79
N VAL A 66 -17.21 -31.57 19.02
CA VAL A 66 -18.59 -31.04 18.88
C VAL A 66 -18.86 -29.91 19.90
N ASN A 67 -18.40 -30.07 21.14
CA ASN A 67 -18.75 -29.22 22.28
C ASN A 67 -17.54 -28.88 23.16
N GLN A 68 -16.48 -28.33 22.57
CA GLN A 68 -15.24 -27.96 23.28
C GLN A 68 -15.22 -26.51 23.75
N GLU A 69 -14.29 -26.19 24.64
CA GLU A 69 -14.02 -24.80 25.03
C GLU A 69 -13.43 -24.01 23.86
N LYS A 70 -13.72 -22.70 23.82
CA LYS A 70 -13.23 -21.76 22.80
C LYS A 70 -11.72 -21.90 22.53
N ASN A 71 -10.92 -21.99 23.59
CA ASN A 71 -9.45 -22.04 23.47
C ASN A 71 -8.97 -23.30 22.75
N VAL A 72 -9.70 -24.42 22.83
CA VAL A 72 -9.35 -25.66 22.12
C VAL A 72 -9.45 -25.45 20.61
N TYR A 73 -10.52 -24.80 20.14
CA TYR A 73 -10.66 -24.45 18.72
C TYR A 73 -9.57 -23.47 18.26
N VAL A 74 -9.26 -22.46 19.09
CA VAL A 74 -8.23 -21.45 18.78
C VAL A 74 -6.85 -22.10 18.62
N GLU A 75 -6.43 -22.95 19.56
CA GLU A 75 -5.12 -23.61 19.49
C GLU A 75 -5.04 -24.60 18.33
N ARG A 76 -6.14 -25.32 18.04
CA ARG A 76 -6.19 -26.23 16.89
C ARG A 76 -6.12 -25.47 15.56
N LEU A 77 -6.84 -24.35 15.42
CA LEU A 77 -6.73 -23.48 14.25
C LEU A 77 -5.32 -22.93 14.09
N LYS A 78 -4.69 -22.50 15.18
CA LYS A 78 -3.32 -21.99 15.19
C LYS A 78 -2.32 -23.05 14.74
N ALA A 79 -2.47 -24.30 15.19
CA ALA A 79 -1.63 -25.41 14.75
C ALA A 79 -1.73 -25.64 13.24
N LEU A 80 -2.95 -25.61 12.67
CA LEU A 80 -3.16 -25.73 11.23
C LEU A 80 -2.59 -24.52 10.46
N LYS A 81 -2.76 -23.31 10.99
CA LYS A 81 -2.22 -22.08 10.41
C LYS A 81 -0.69 -22.04 10.40
N ASN A 82 -0.03 -22.56 11.43
CA ASN A 82 1.43 -22.66 11.45
C ASN A 82 1.99 -23.47 10.27
N LEU A 83 1.21 -24.41 9.71
CA LEU A 83 1.58 -25.17 8.52
C LEU A 83 1.09 -24.51 7.22
N GLY A 84 -0.13 -23.96 7.21
CA GLY A 84 -0.75 -23.42 5.99
C GLY A 84 -0.37 -21.98 5.65
N ASP A 85 -0.16 -21.12 6.65
CA ASP A 85 0.16 -19.71 6.45
C ASP A 85 1.47 -19.49 5.66
N PRO A 86 2.56 -20.26 5.89
CA PRO A 86 3.76 -20.16 5.05
C PRO A 86 3.48 -20.48 3.57
N ILE A 87 2.62 -21.45 3.29
CA ILE A 87 2.24 -21.84 1.91
C ILE A 87 1.42 -20.73 1.26
N LYS A 88 0.42 -20.21 1.99
CA LYS A 88 -0.39 -19.06 1.57
C LYS A 88 0.47 -17.83 1.31
N HIS A 89 1.44 -17.57 2.19
CA HIS A 89 2.38 -16.46 2.04
C HIS A 89 3.22 -16.61 0.76
N ARG A 90 3.81 -17.79 0.51
CA ARG A 90 4.54 -18.07 -0.74
C ARG A 90 3.69 -17.85 -1.98
N TYR A 91 2.43 -18.31 -1.97
CA TYR A 91 1.48 -18.07 -3.06
C TYR A 91 1.22 -16.57 -3.27
N GLN A 92 0.89 -15.83 -2.20
CA GLN A 92 0.59 -14.40 -2.29
C GLN A 92 1.79 -13.61 -2.79
N GLU A 93 2.98 -13.91 -2.26
CA GLU A 93 4.23 -13.31 -2.69
C GLU A 93 4.47 -13.57 -4.17
N ALA A 94 4.38 -14.82 -4.65
CA ALA A 94 4.59 -15.13 -6.06
C ALA A 94 3.57 -14.45 -6.98
N LYS A 95 2.29 -14.41 -6.59
CA LYS A 95 1.22 -13.77 -7.35
C LYS A 95 1.43 -12.26 -7.51
N ASN A 96 1.86 -11.60 -6.44
CA ASN A 96 1.97 -10.14 -6.40
C ASN A 96 3.33 -9.64 -6.91
N ARG A 97 4.39 -10.45 -6.87
CA ARG A 97 5.75 -10.03 -7.19
C ARG A 97 5.90 -9.44 -8.59
N GLY A 98 5.20 -10.00 -9.58
CA GLY A 98 5.21 -9.49 -10.96
C GLY A 98 4.76 -8.03 -11.04
N TYR A 99 3.71 -7.67 -10.30
CA TYR A 99 3.21 -6.29 -10.23
C TYR A 99 4.26 -5.35 -9.63
N TYR A 100 4.90 -5.73 -8.52
CA TYR A 100 5.90 -4.87 -7.88
C TYR A 100 7.15 -4.66 -8.74
N PHE A 101 7.62 -5.70 -9.43
CA PHE A 101 8.69 -5.52 -10.41
C PHE A 101 8.26 -4.64 -11.58
N GLN A 102 7.04 -4.81 -12.10
CA GLN A 102 6.54 -3.94 -13.17
C GLN A 102 6.53 -2.46 -12.74
N GLU A 103 6.06 -2.17 -11.52
CA GLU A 103 6.05 -0.80 -10.99
C GLU A 103 7.46 -0.25 -10.76
N PHE A 104 8.42 -1.09 -10.35
CA PHE A 104 9.83 -0.70 -10.27
C PHE A 104 10.38 -0.41 -11.69
N GLY A 105 10.16 -1.28 -12.67
CA GLY A 105 10.58 -1.06 -14.05
C GLY A 105 10.07 0.26 -14.63
N LYS A 106 8.81 0.63 -14.35
CA LYS A 106 8.25 1.94 -14.74
C LYS A 106 8.96 3.11 -14.07
N SER A 107 9.35 3.00 -12.80
CA SER A 107 10.11 4.04 -12.10
C SER A 107 11.49 4.23 -12.73
N LEU A 108 12.22 3.13 -12.97
CA LEU A 108 13.51 3.15 -13.69
C LEU A 108 13.39 3.86 -15.04
N GLN A 109 12.38 3.50 -15.83
CA GLN A 109 12.13 4.10 -17.15
C GLN A 109 11.87 5.62 -17.05
N ARG A 110 11.02 6.07 -16.13
CA ARG A 110 10.71 7.51 -15.97
C ARG A 110 11.94 8.33 -15.60
N ILE A 111 12.83 7.77 -14.78
CA ILE A 111 14.07 8.44 -14.37
C ILE A 111 15.04 8.48 -15.54
N ASP A 112 15.17 7.40 -16.32
CA ASP A 112 15.99 7.40 -17.53
C ASP A 112 15.48 8.42 -18.56
N GLU A 113 14.16 8.50 -18.79
CA GLU A 113 13.53 9.51 -19.64
C GLU A 113 13.83 10.94 -19.18
N ALA A 114 13.85 11.20 -17.86
CA ALA A 114 14.23 12.50 -17.31
C ALA A 114 15.71 12.83 -17.58
N LEU A 115 16.61 11.86 -17.45
CA LEU A 115 18.03 12.02 -17.80
C LEU A 115 18.22 12.28 -19.30
N GLN A 116 17.47 11.61 -20.17
CA GLN A 116 17.48 11.85 -21.60
C GLN A 116 16.98 13.26 -21.95
N GLN A 117 15.90 13.72 -21.30
CA GLN A 117 15.39 15.08 -21.48
C GLN A 117 16.39 16.14 -21.01
N TRP A 118 17.10 15.90 -19.91
CA TRP A 118 18.20 16.76 -19.48
C TRP A 118 19.31 16.83 -20.55
N LYS A 119 19.73 15.69 -21.12
CA LYS A 119 20.73 15.63 -22.21
C LYS A 119 20.27 16.38 -23.47
N ALA A 120 18.98 16.32 -23.77
CA ALA A 120 18.35 17.05 -24.87
C ALA A 120 18.16 18.55 -24.59
N ARG A 121 18.67 19.06 -23.45
CA ARG A 121 18.53 20.46 -23.00
C ARG A 121 17.07 20.90 -22.86
N ASN A 122 16.19 19.99 -22.44
CA ASN A 122 14.80 20.32 -22.15
C ASN A 122 14.71 21.40 -21.06
N GLU A 123 13.87 22.41 -21.28
CA GLU A 123 13.73 23.57 -20.39
C GLU A 123 13.35 23.20 -18.95
N LYS A 124 12.72 22.03 -18.74
CA LYS A 124 12.33 21.54 -17.42
C LYS A 124 13.54 21.13 -16.57
N TYR A 125 14.63 20.65 -17.17
CA TYR A 125 15.76 20.07 -16.45
C TYR A 125 17.08 20.82 -16.69
N SER A 126 17.14 21.73 -17.66
CA SER A 126 18.36 22.43 -18.07
C SER A 126 19.08 23.21 -16.96
N HIS A 127 18.39 23.54 -15.86
CA HIS A 127 18.95 24.23 -14.70
C HIS A 127 19.60 23.30 -13.67
N ILE A 128 19.47 21.98 -13.83
CA ILE A 128 20.08 21.00 -12.93
C ILE A 128 21.56 20.84 -13.28
N GLU A 129 22.42 20.92 -12.26
CA GLU A 129 23.86 20.78 -12.41
C GLU A 129 24.27 19.38 -12.88
N GLN A 130 25.33 19.32 -13.69
CA GLN A 130 25.94 18.08 -14.16
C GLN A 130 26.28 17.12 -13.01
N SER A 131 26.83 17.65 -11.92
CA SER A 131 27.24 16.85 -10.75
C SER A 131 26.07 16.12 -10.08
N ASP A 132 24.89 16.72 -10.10
CA ASP A 132 23.67 16.15 -9.56
C ASP A 132 23.04 15.12 -10.51
N ILE A 133 23.11 15.38 -11.82
CA ILE A 133 22.71 14.41 -12.85
C ILE A 133 23.59 13.15 -12.80
N GLU A 134 24.89 13.30 -12.57
CA GLU A 134 25.80 12.16 -12.40
C GLU A 134 25.42 11.30 -11.19
N LYS A 135 25.01 11.90 -10.07
CA LYS A 135 24.50 11.16 -8.90
C LYS A 135 23.22 10.39 -9.25
N VAL A 136 22.28 11.02 -9.94
CA VAL A 136 21.03 10.37 -10.39
C VAL A 136 21.35 9.22 -11.35
N HIS A 137 22.23 9.42 -12.32
CA HIS A 137 22.63 8.39 -13.28
C HIS A 137 23.32 7.20 -12.60
N LYS A 138 24.25 7.47 -11.68
CA LYS A 138 24.92 6.41 -10.90
C LYS A 138 23.91 5.60 -10.09
N HIS A 139 23.01 6.26 -9.38
CA HIS A 139 22.01 5.58 -8.56
C HIS A 139 21.02 4.77 -9.41
N LEU A 140 20.61 5.30 -10.57
CA LEU A 140 19.80 4.57 -11.53
C LEU A 140 20.49 3.27 -11.97
N LYS A 141 21.76 3.33 -12.38
CA LYS A 141 22.53 2.15 -12.82
C LYS A 141 22.68 1.10 -11.72
N GLU A 142 22.93 1.53 -10.48
CA GLU A 142 22.96 0.62 -9.32
C GLU A 142 21.62 -0.10 -9.13
N LYS A 143 20.49 0.61 -9.26
CA LYS A 143 19.15 0.03 -9.10
C LYS A 143 18.73 -0.84 -10.29
N GLU A 144 19.14 -0.53 -11.52
CA GLU A 144 18.96 -1.41 -12.69
C GLU A 144 19.68 -2.75 -12.48
N GLN A 145 20.93 -2.73 -12.03
CA GLN A 145 21.68 -3.97 -11.74
C GLN A 145 21.01 -4.79 -10.65
N TRP A 146 20.55 -4.14 -9.57
CA TRP A 146 19.79 -4.79 -8.52
C TRP A 146 18.49 -5.41 -9.07
N TYR A 147 17.75 -4.67 -9.90
CA TYR A 147 16.50 -5.11 -10.51
C TYR A 147 16.73 -6.37 -11.36
N ASP A 148 17.71 -6.35 -12.25
CA ASP A 148 18.03 -7.47 -13.14
C ASP A 148 18.50 -8.69 -12.34
N GLN A 149 19.37 -8.48 -11.35
CA GLN A 149 19.83 -9.55 -10.45
C GLN A 149 18.65 -10.25 -9.78
N TRP A 150 17.75 -9.49 -9.16
CA TRP A 150 16.64 -10.06 -8.41
C TRP A 150 15.53 -10.62 -9.29
N MET A 151 15.29 -10.03 -10.47
CA MET A 151 14.38 -10.60 -11.46
C MET A 151 14.88 -11.97 -11.95
N ASN A 152 16.17 -12.11 -12.23
CA ASN A 152 16.75 -13.38 -12.65
C ASN A 152 16.73 -14.43 -11.53
N ARG A 153 17.10 -14.06 -10.30
CA ARG A 153 17.03 -14.97 -9.13
C ARG A 153 15.61 -15.47 -8.90
N THR A 154 14.63 -14.56 -8.95
CA THR A 154 13.21 -14.89 -8.79
C THR A 154 12.73 -15.88 -9.86
N ARG A 155 13.12 -15.67 -11.14
CA ARG A 155 12.73 -16.57 -12.24
C ARG A 155 13.28 -17.99 -12.06
N SER A 156 14.45 -18.13 -11.46
CA SER A 156 15.08 -19.43 -11.21
C SER A 156 14.62 -20.12 -9.91
N GLN A 157 13.89 -19.42 -9.04
CA GLN A 157 13.49 -19.93 -7.74
C GLN A 157 12.31 -20.91 -7.85
N LYS A 158 12.35 -22.01 -7.10
CA LYS A 158 11.21 -22.93 -6.99
C LYS A 158 10.09 -22.28 -6.18
N LEU A 159 8.84 -22.53 -6.59
CA LEU A 159 7.67 -21.91 -5.99
C LEU A 159 7.38 -22.40 -4.55
N HIS A 160 7.89 -23.57 -4.16
CA HIS A 160 7.75 -24.10 -2.80
C HIS A 160 8.84 -23.64 -1.84
N ASP A 161 9.92 -23.02 -2.35
CA ASP A 161 10.96 -22.45 -1.50
C ASP A 161 10.52 -21.06 -1.01
N ASP A 162 10.97 -20.68 0.19
CA ASP A 162 10.67 -19.36 0.73
C ASP A 162 11.25 -18.25 -0.16
N PRO A 163 10.48 -17.17 -0.39
CA PRO A 163 10.90 -16.08 -1.27
C PRO A 163 12.20 -15.44 -0.77
N GLN A 164 13.22 -15.40 -1.62
CA GLN A 164 14.47 -14.72 -1.28
C GLN A 164 14.32 -13.19 -1.23
N ILE A 165 13.32 -12.68 -1.94
CA ILE A 165 12.92 -11.28 -1.88
C ILE A 165 11.41 -11.14 -1.79
N LEU A 166 10.98 -10.29 -0.87
CA LEU A 166 9.57 -10.00 -0.61
C LEU A 166 9.08 -8.85 -1.47
N CYS A 167 7.78 -8.87 -1.77
CA CYS A 167 7.07 -7.78 -2.44
C CYS A 167 7.24 -6.43 -1.72
N SER A 168 7.25 -6.45 -0.39
CA SER A 168 7.49 -5.26 0.44
C SER A 168 8.89 -4.68 0.23
N GLN A 169 9.91 -5.51 0.07
CA GLN A 169 11.28 -5.07 -0.19
C GLN A 169 11.41 -4.45 -1.58
N ILE A 170 10.82 -5.07 -2.61
CA ILE A 170 10.79 -4.51 -3.97
C ILE A 170 10.12 -3.13 -3.97
N LYS A 171 9.00 -3.00 -3.25
CA LYS A 171 8.32 -1.71 -3.07
C LYS A 171 9.22 -0.66 -2.41
N GLN A 172 9.89 -1.02 -1.32
CA GLN A 172 10.80 -0.12 -0.59
C GLN A 172 11.97 0.33 -1.46
N GLU A 173 12.56 -0.58 -2.24
CA GLU A 173 13.67 -0.28 -3.14
C GLU A 173 13.27 0.68 -4.26
N ARG A 174 12.07 0.49 -4.83
CA ARG A 174 11.47 1.44 -5.79
C ARG A 174 11.26 2.81 -5.14
N GLU A 175 10.66 2.86 -3.95
CA GLU A 175 10.38 4.12 -3.26
C GLU A 175 11.68 4.86 -2.90
N ALA A 176 12.74 4.13 -2.50
CA ALA A 176 14.05 4.70 -2.26
C ALA A 176 14.65 5.32 -3.53
N LEU A 177 14.56 4.62 -4.68
CA LEU A 177 14.98 5.15 -5.98
C LEU A 177 14.22 6.43 -6.32
N ASP A 178 12.88 6.38 -6.27
CA ASP A 178 12.02 7.52 -6.60
C ASP A 178 12.35 8.72 -5.70
N ASN A 179 12.41 8.52 -4.38
CA ASN A 179 12.69 9.60 -3.43
C ASN A 179 14.05 10.25 -3.70
N PHE A 180 15.09 9.44 -3.91
CA PHE A 180 16.43 9.95 -4.20
C PHE A 180 16.45 10.75 -5.51
N CYS A 181 16.00 10.14 -6.62
CA CYS A 181 16.11 10.74 -7.93
C CYS A 181 15.20 11.97 -8.09
N TRP A 182 13.95 11.92 -7.61
CA TRP A 182 13.03 13.05 -7.71
C TRP A 182 13.37 14.20 -6.77
N SER A 183 14.08 13.95 -5.66
CA SER A 183 14.61 15.04 -4.81
C SER A 183 15.63 15.92 -5.56
N ILE A 184 16.35 15.34 -6.52
CA ILE A 184 17.34 16.03 -7.35
C ILE A 184 16.68 16.59 -8.62
N LEU A 185 15.88 15.79 -9.31
CA LEU A 185 15.26 16.15 -10.59
C LEU A 185 14.17 17.23 -10.46
N ASN A 186 13.58 17.40 -9.27
CA ASN A 186 12.58 18.44 -9.00
C ASN A 186 13.16 19.68 -8.31
N LYS A 187 14.50 19.86 -8.27
CA LYS A 187 15.09 21.11 -7.78
C LYS A 187 14.48 22.30 -8.53
N PRO A 188 14.04 23.37 -7.85
CA PRO A 188 13.41 24.51 -8.52
C PRO A 188 14.43 25.29 -9.37
N LYS A 189 13.95 25.90 -10.46
CA LYS A 189 14.76 26.85 -11.24
C LYS A 189 15.20 28.01 -10.33
N PRO A 190 16.47 28.46 -10.38
CA PRO A 190 16.90 29.68 -9.70
C PRO A 190 15.99 30.85 -10.11
N ARG A 191 15.44 31.58 -9.13
CA ARG A 191 14.71 32.82 -9.43
C ARG A 191 15.73 33.86 -9.88
N VAL A 192 15.56 34.40 -11.08
CA VAL A 192 16.29 35.59 -11.51
C VAL A 192 15.66 36.76 -10.77
N ASP A 193 16.33 37.29 -9.76
CA ASP A 193 16.00 38.59 -9.20
C ASP A 193 16.26 39.62 -10.30
N LEU A 194 15.20 40.07 -10.97
CA LEU A 194 15.25 41.25 -11.83
C LEU A 194 15.86 42.39 -11.00
N PRO A 195 16.87 43.11 -11.49
CA PRO A 195 17.40 44.28 -10.80
C PRO A 195 16.23 45.22 -10.50
N LYS A 196 16.05 45.57 -9.23
CA LYS A 196 15.20 46.71 -8.88
C LYS A 196 15.86 47.91 -9.52
N ASP A 197 15.20 48.54 -10.49
CA ASP A 197 15.54 49.89 -10.91
C ASP A 197 15.46 50.77 -9.67
N ASP A 198 16.64 51.16 -9.16
CA ASP A 198 16.81 52.25 -8.22
C ASP A 198 16.55 53.53 -9.00
N ASP A 199 15.29 53.99 -9.01
CA ASP A 199 15.00 55.38 -9.34
C ASP A 199 14.63 56.18 -8.10
N LYS A 200 15.41 57.25 -7.93
CA LYS A 200 15.52 58.08 -6.73
C LYS A 200 14.24 58.85 -6.44
N LYS A 201 14.00 59.00 -5.13
CA LYS A 201 13.18 60.05 -4.51
C LYS A 201 13.41 61.43 -5.15
N THR A 202 12.31 62.15 -5.36
CA THR A 202 12.27 63.60 -5.09
C THR A 202 11.07 63.94 -4.21
N ASP A 203 11.36 64.85 -3.28
CA ASP A 203 10.61 65.21 -2.09
C ASP A 203 9.42 66.16 -2.36
N ASN A 204 8.53 66.20 -1.37
CA ASN A 204 7.19 66.81 -1.22
C ASN A 204 7.27 68.39 -1.06
N PRO A 205 6.23 69.22 -0.71
CA PRO A 205 4.94 68.90 -0.05
C PRO A 205 3.68 69.83 -0.29
N LYS A 206 2.56 69.43 0.35
CA LYS A 206 1.59 70.21 1.18
C LYS A 206 0.13 70.47 0.73
N ASP A 207 -0.77 69.84 1.53
CA ASP A 207 -1.93 70.39 2.26
C ASP A 207 -3.16 70.96 1.51
N LYS A 208 -4.33 70.28 1.63
CA LYS A 208 -5.39 70.67 2.60
C LYS A 208 -6.62 69.74 2.58
N LYS A 209 -7.11 69.53 3.81
CA LYS A 209 -8.39 68.96 4.29
C LYS A 209 -9.62 69.31 3.44
N SER A 210 -10.56 68.36 3.29
CA SER A 210 -11.91 68.42 3.91
C SER A 210 -12.84 67.32 3.36
N SER A 211 -13.37 66.48 4.26
CA SER A 211 -14.70 65.84 4.12
C SER A 211 -15.75 66.80 4.69
N PRO A 212 -17.03 66.79 4.24
CA PRO A 212 -17.96 65.81 4.83
C PRO A 212 -19.16 65.35 3.95
N SER A 213 -19.63 64.15 4.31
CA SER A 213 -21.04 63.72 4.45
C SER A 213 -22.02 63.48 3.27
N LYS A 214 -22.55 62.25 3.32
CA LYS A 214 -23.97 61.80 3.26
C LYS A 214 -24.76 61.87 1.94
N ASN A 215 -25.16 60.68 1.46
CA ASN A 215 -26.50 60.10 1.65
C ASN A 215 -26.45 58.60 1.29
N GLN A 216 -26.86 57.66 2.15
CA GLN A 216 -28.24 57.14 2.32
C GLN A 216 -28.82 56.58 1.01
N SER A 217 -29.33 55.35 0.87
CA SER A 217 -29.78 54.34 1.84
C SER A 217 -30.01 52.98 1.15
N GLN A 218 -29.92 51.93 1.98
CA GLN A 218 -30.71 50.69 2.03
C GLN A 218 -30.81 49.77 0.79
N HIS A 219 -30.31 48.53 0.84
CA HIS A 219 -30.72 47.37 1.66
C HIS A 219 -32.04 46.77 1.18
N GLN A 220 -32.00 45.55 0.62
CA GLN A 220 -32.70 44.36 1.12
C GLN A 220 -32.65 43.19 0.09
N GLN A 221 -31.85 42.16 0.41
CA GLN A 221 -32.36 40.77 0.43
C GLN A 221 -33.30 40.63 1.65
N PRO A 222 -33.99 39.51 1.97
CA PRO A 222 -33.93 38.13 1.41
C PRO A 222 -35.39 37.61 1.16
N HIS A 223 -35.73 36.35 0.82
CA HIS A 223 -35.56 35.14 1.62
C HIS A 223 -36.10 33.89 0.88
N LYS A 224 -35.45 32.76 1.20
CA LYS A 224 -35.91 31.36 1.16
C LYS A 224 -37.40 31.15 1.52
N SER A 225 -37.99 30.07 1.02
CA SER A 225 -38.72 29.04 1.82
C SER A 225 -39.09 27.79 1.00
N GLN A 226 -38.68 26.61 1.47
CA GLN A 226 -39.38 25.29 1.37
C GLN A 226 -40.22 25.12 2.66
N PRO A 227 -40.95 24.01 2.97
CA PRO A 227 -41.25 22.76 2.24
C PRO A 227 -42.78 22.37 2.27
N SER A 228 -43.19 21.21 1.73
CA SER A 228 -43.80 20.07 2.48
C SER A 228 -44.51 19.04 1.57
N MET A 229 -44.73 17.86 2.16
CA MET A 229 -45.21 16.54 1.67
C MET A 229 -46.68 16.46 1.21
N GLU A 230 -47.02 15.48 0.36
CA GLU A 230 -48.06 14.41 0.58
C GLU A 230 -48.02 13.40 -0.60
N VAL A 231 -47.81 12.09 -0.40
CA VAL A 231 -48.74 10.97 -0.15
C VAL A 231 -49.77 10.72 -1.27
N ASP A 232 -49.52 9.71 -2.11
CA ASP A 232 -50.29 8.45 -2.28
C ASP A 232 -49.40 7.44 -3.06
#